data_AF-A0A525IFL4-F1
#
_entry.id   AF-A0A525IFL4-F1
#
_cell.length_a   1.000
_cell.length_b   1.000
_cell.length_c   1.000
_cell.angle_alpha   90.00
_cell.angle_beta   90.00
_cell.angle_gamma   90.00
#
_symmetry.space_group_name_H-M   'P 1'
#
loop_
_entity.id
_entity.type
_entity.pdbx_description
1 polymer ?
#
loop_
_entity_poly.entity_id
_entity_poly.type
_entity_poly.pdbx_seq_one_letter_code
_entity_poly.pdbx_strand_id
1 'polypeptide(L)'
;FALLWTLPCLQCGPSMVAAHAFHVVTGFILATLLVVCGFMFGPPADEGRIEPISSGSLAVYLLGTTMIVLASFHADAAIVVFAVLVAATLIVAWHAPAATGAIAAAAAFVFVVFAEWAVRGNPDMLVLPGGPLPGIGPAATDSSVSLHLITAAVFAAGFGAAGFLAQGRSANAIIPVVWSAAGVFVPLALLIALYARIAHLDRSIPFAILAVMVAAGFAAATEILSRRDSRPGSAISTALFATGTLGALALALTFALDKGWLTIALALMSTGTAWISMQRPIPFLRSLAAILAGVVVLRIGYEPRIVGDAVGTTPVFNWLLWGYGLPALSFWAGSHFLRRRGDDAPLRTVEAAAILFTALLAFMEIRHAVNGGDVYRDTAGLTETALQVCVALAMAIGLERLRIRTGSIVHNFGAVLLTAFAGLAAVFGLLFLDNPAIWPIAIGHEFINQILLGYAMPAVLALLLSYAVAGQRSAYYANSIAAAALILALGYVTLEIRRLYHGPVLTHGATGGAEQYTYSIAWLAFGVALLGIGIVANSERARLASAAVIALTIGKAFLIDMSTLTGAYRALSFMGLGLVLVAIGWLYQRVLFRRQRPPAAPVTQPGA
;
A
#
# COMPACT_ATOMS: atom_id res chain seq x y z
N PHE A 1 -15.44 -40.45 -21.94
CA PHE A 1 -15.10 -40.99 -23.27
C PHE A 1 -15.91 -40.32 -24.39
N ALA A 2 -17.25 -40.27 -24.32
CA ALA A 2 -18.09 -39.65 -25.36
C ALA A 2 -17.74 -38.19 -25.72
N LEU A 3 -17.32 -37.36 -24.75
CA LEU A 3 -16.90 -35.98 -25.03
C LEU A 3 -15.67 -35.91 -25.95
N LEU A 4 -14.73 -36.87 -25.87
CA LEU A 4 -13.48 -36.80 -26.65
C LEU A 4 -13.73 -36.82 -28.16
N TRP A 5 -14.88 -37.32 -28.60
CA TRP A 5 -15.34 -37.26 -29.99
C TRP A 5 -15.68 -35.84 -30.48
N THR A 6 -15.67 -34.84 -29.60
CA THR A 6 -15.75 -33.42 -29.98
C THR A 6 -14.40 -32.85 -30.45
N LEU A 7 -13.28 -33.52 -30.19
CA LEU A 7 -11.95 -32.99 -30.50
C LEU A 7 -11.56 -33.12 -31.98
N PRO A 8 -11.84 -34.25 -32.67
CA PRO A 8 -11.49 -34.38 -34.07
C PRO A 8 -12.16 -33.31 -34.92
N CYS A 9 -11.38 -32.60 -35.73
CA CYS A 9 -11.87 -31.54 -36.62
C CYS A 9 -12.50 -30.31 -35.93
N LEU A 10 -12.24 -30.08 -34.63
CA LEU A 10 -12.74 -28.90 -33.92
C LEU A 10 -12.24 -27.58 -34.55
N GLN A 11 -11.07 -27.61 -35.20
CA GLN A 11 -10.46 -26.47 -35.92
C GLN A 11 -10.78 -26.45 -37.43
N CYS A 12 -11.61 -27.36 -37.94
CA CYS A 12 -11.91 -27.47 -39.38
C CYS A 12 -12.82 -26.36 -39.94
N GLY A 13 -13.12 -25.35 -39.13
CA GLY A 13 -13.88 -24.17 -39.53
C GLY A 13 -15.39 -24.27 -39.30
N PRO A 14 -16.14 -23.25 -39.75
CA PRO A 14 -17.54 -23.02 -39.34
C PRO A 14 -18.52 -24.10 -39.79
N SER A 15 -18.23 -24.78 -40.91
CA SER A 15 -19.07 -25.85 -41.46
C SER A 15 -19.25 -27.01 -40.48
N MET A 16 -18.32 -27.18 -39.54
CA MET A 16 -18.36 -28.26 -38.56
C MET A 16 -19.07 -27.89 -37.26
N VAL A 17 -19.42 -26.62 -37.01
CA VAL A 17 -20.02 -26.17 -35.75
C VAL A 17 -21.34 -26.89 -35.47
N ALA A 18 -22.20 -27.05 -36.48
CA ALA A 18 -23.49 -27.71 -36.32
C ALA A 18 -23.35 -29.19 -35.91
N ALA A 19 -22.42 -29.93 -36.51
CA ALA A 19 -22.18 -31.34 -36.19
C ALA A 19 -21.66 -31.51 -34.75
N HIS A 20 -20.69 -30.68 -34.35
CA HIS A 20 -20.16 -30.69 -32.98
C HIS A 20 -21.22 -30.28 -31.97
N ALA A 21 -22.01 -29.25 -32.27
CA ALA A 21 -23.12 -28.81 -31.42
C ALA A 21 -24.15 -29.92 -31.23
N PHE A 22 -24.56 -30.61 -32.30
CA PHE A 22 -25.49 -31.73 -32.21
C PHE A 22 -24.98 -32.83 -31.29
N HIS A 23 -23.70 -33.22 -31.42
CA HIS A 23 -23.10 -34.24 -30.57
C HIS A 23 -23.07 -33.83 -29.08
N VAL A 24 -22.66 -32.58 -28.79
CA VAL A 24 -22.62 -32.07 -27.42
C VAL A 24 -24.02 -31.92 -26.82
N VAL A 25 -24.99 -31.42 -27.58
CA VAL A 25 -26.40 -31.29 -27.13
C VAL A 25 -26.98 -32.68 -26.83
N THR A 26 -26.80 -33.64 -27.74
CA THR A 26 -27.33 -35.01 -27.56
C THR A 26 -26.69 -35.67 -26.34
N GLY A 27 -25.38 -35.55 -26.19
CA GLY A 27 -24.67 -36.07 -25.03
C GLY A 27 -25.08 -35.40 -23.72
N PHE A 28 -25.29 -34.08 -23.73
CA PHE A 28 -25.80 -33.33 -22.58
C PHE A 28 -27.20 -33.81 -22.17
N ILE A 29 -28.11 -34.01 -23.14
CA ILE A 29 -29.47 -34.51 -22.88
C ILE A 29 -29.40 -35.92 -22.28
N LEU A 30 -28.59 -36.82 -22.86
CA LEU A 30 -28.43 -38.18 -22.33
C LEU A 30 -27.84 -38.19 -20.92
N ALA A 31 -26.83 -37.38 -20.65
CA ALA A 31 -26.26 -37.24 -19.31
C ALA A 31 -27.29 -36.70 -18.31
N THR A 32 -28.05 -35.67 -18.71
CA THR A 32 -29.11 -35.08 -17.90
C THR A 32 -30.18 -36.11 -17.54
N LEU A 33 -30.64 -36.90 -18.51
CA LEU A 33 -31.75 -37.84 -18.32
C LEU A 33 -31.35 -39.11 -17.58
N LEU A 34 -30.12 -39.60 -17.79
CA LEU A 34 -29.71 -40.94 -17.35
C LEU A 34 -28.71 -40.94 -16.19
N VAL A 35 -27.96 -39.85 -16.00
CA VAL A 35 -26.85 -39.79 -15.02
C VAL A 35 -27.20 -38.91 -13.82
N VAL A 36 -27.90 -37.80 -14.03
CA VAL A 36 -28.18 -36.85 -12.95
C VAL A 36 -29.12 -37.47 -11.90
N CYS A 37 -28.62 -37.64 -10.69
CA CYS A 37 -29.41 -38.21 -9.61
C CYS A 37 -30.61 -37.32 -9.26
N GLY A 38 -31.78 -37.93 -9.10
CA GLY A 38 -33.03 -37.24 -8.74
C GLY A 38 -33.66 -36.46 -9.89
N PHE A 39 -33.22 -36.68 -11.13
CA PHE A 39 -33.80 -36.05 -12.32
C PHE A 39 -34.28 -37.11 -13.33
N MET A 40 -35.59 -37.11 -13.64
CA MET A 40 -36.21 -37.98 -14.64
C MET A 40 -35.87 -39.48 -14.48
N PHE A 41 -35.03 -40.04 -15.37
CA PHE A 41 -34.65 -41.45 -15.38
C PHE A 41 -33.31 -41.72 -14.68
N GLY A 42 -32.72 -40.70 -14.05
CA GLY A 42 -31.48 -40.82 -13.30
C GLY A 42 -31.65 -41.58 -11.98
N PRO A 43 -30.52 -41.99 -11.35
CA PRO A 43 -30.54 -42.71 -10.08
C PRO A 43 -31.22 -41.91 -8.95
N PRO A 44 -31.66 -42.55 -7.86
CA PRO A 44 -32.18 -41.83 -6.69
C PRO A 44 -31.10 -40.91 -6.10
N ALA A 45 -31.50 -39.73 -5.64
CA ALA A 45 -30.60 -38.74 -5.05
C ALA A 45 -30.62 -38.80 -3.51
N ASP A 46 -29.45 -38.62 -2.91
CA ASP A 46 -29.33 -38.31 -1.48
C ASP A 46 -29.75 -36.86 -1.22
N GLU A 47 -30.66 -36.64 -0.27
CA GLU A 47 -31.16 -35.30 0.04
C GLU A 47 -30.04 -34.35 0.48
N GLY A 48 -30.03 -33.15 -0.11
CA GLY A 48 -29.11 -32.07 0.26
C GLY A 48 -27.64 -32.31 -0.08
N ARG A 49 -27.29 -33.37 -0.81
CA ARG A 49 -25.91 -33.62 -1.26
C ARG A 49 -25.70 -33.20 -2.71
N ILE A 50 -24.52 -32.62 -2.96
CA ILE A 50 -24.02 -32.42 -4.33
C ILE A 50 -23.36 -33.72 -4.73
N GLU A 51 -23.80 -34.31 -5.84
CA GLU A 51 -23.28 -35.58 -6.34
C GLU A 51 -22.25 -35.29 -7.45
N PRO A 52 -20.98 -35.70 -7.27
CA PRO A 52 -19.90 -35.34 -8.19
C PRO A 52 -20.10 -35.84 -9.63
N ILE A 53 -20.70 -37.00 -9.85
CA ILE A 53 -20.89 -37.58 -11.20
C ILE A 53 -21.99 -36.83 -11.95
N SER A 54 -23.08 -36.49 -11.29
CA SER A 54 -24.20 -35.69 -11.78
C SER A 54 -23.70 -34.30 -12.17
N SER A 55 -22.97 -33.64 -11.27
CA SER A 55 -22.40 -32.32 -11.53
C SER A 55 -21.31 -32.37 -12.62
N GLY A 56 -20.44 -33.37 -12.56
CA GLY A 56 -19.32 -33.56 -13.48
C GLY A 56 -19.79 -33.88 -14.90
N SER A 57 -20.82 -34.72 -15.06
CA SER A 57 -21.35 -35.08 -16.38
C SER A 57 -21.88 -33.86 -17.14
N LEU A 58 -22.65 -32.98 -16.48
CA LEU A 58 -23.11 -31.72 -17.09
C LEU A 58 -21.93 -30.76 -17.36
N ALA A 59 -21.00 -30.62 -16.41
CA ALA A 59 -19.83 -29.76 -16.56
C ALA A 59 -18.93 -30.17 -17.75
N VAL A 60 -18.78 -31.47 -18.00
CA VAL A 60 -18.01 -32.01 -19.13
C VAL A 60 -18.64 -31.61 -20.46
N TYR A 61 -19.97 -31.64 -20.59
CA TYR A 61 -20.63 -31.19 -21.82
C TYR A 61 -20.62 -29.66 -21.96
N LEU A 62 -20.69 -28.91 -20.86
CA LEU A 62 -20.44 -27.46 -20.87
C LEU A 62 -19.02 -27.12 -21.31
N LEU A 63 -18.01 -27.89 -20.91
CA LEU A 63 -16.65 -27.77 -21.43
C LEU A 63 -16.62 -28.03 -22.94
N GLY A 64 -17.31 -29.06 -23.41
CA GLY A 64 -17.47 -29.36 -24.84
C GLY A 64 -17.99 -28.18 -25.64
N THR A 65 -19.11 -27.60 -25.24
CA THR A 65 -19.66 -26.42 -25.93
C THR A 65 -18.78 -25.18 -25.77
N THR A 66 -18.05 -25.04 -24.67
CA THR A 66 -17.04 -23.97 -24.51
C THR A 66 -15.92 -24.12 -25.54
N MET A 67 -15.38 -25.33 -25.72
CA MET A 67 -14.35 -25.60 -26.72
C MET A 67 -14.84 -25.30 -28.14
N ILE A 68 -16.10 -25.61 -28.46
CA ILE A 68 -16.71 -25.27 -29.75
C ILE A 68 -16.79 -23.75 -29.93
N VAL A 69 -17.24 -23.01 -28.93
CA VAL A 69 -17.29 -21.52 -28.97
C VAL A 69 -15.91 -20.94 -29.26
N LEU A 70 -14.90 -21.35 -28.50
CA LEU A 70 -13.53 -20.83 -28.65
C LEU A 70 -12.93 -21.19 -30.01
N ALA A 71 -13.05 -22.46 -30.44
CA ALA A 71 -12.47 -22.92 -31.70
C ALA A 71 -13.19 -22.37 -32.95
N SER A 72 -14.47 -22.02 -32.81
CA SER A 72 -15.26 -21.39 -33.88
C SER A 72 -15.20 -19.86 -33.88
N PHE A 73 -14.35 -19.27 -33.04
CA PHE A 73 -14.22 -17.81 -32.91
C PHE A 73 -15.55 -17.12 -32.57
N HIS A 74 -16.29 -17.71 -31.63
CA HIS A 74 -17.59 -17.24 -31.14
C HIS A 74 -18.74 -17.27 -32.15
N ALA A 75 -18.69 -18.13 -33.18
CA ALA A 75 -19.78 -18.27 -34.14
C ALA A 75 -21.16 -18.27 -33.47
N ASP A 76 -22.12 -17.51 -34.02
CA ASP A 76 -23.41 -17.24 -33.38
C ASP A 76 -24.14 -18.53 -32.94
N ALA A 77 -24.11 -19.56 -33.78
CA ALA A 77 -24.70 -20.87 -33.45
C ALA A 77 -24.04 -21.54 -32.24
N ALA A 78 -22.72 -21.43 -32.09
CA ALA A 78 -22.00 -21.98 -30.94
C ALA A 78 -22.37 -21.24 -29.64
N ILE A 79 -22.50 -19.90 -29.68
CA ILE A 79 -22.93 -19.11 -28.51
C ILE A 79 -24.37 -19.43 -28.13
N VAL A 80 -25.27 -19.57 -29.10
CA VAL A 80 -26.66 -19.95 -28.83
C VAL A 80 -26.73 -21.33 -28.16
N VAL A 81 -26.00 -22.32 -28.69
CA VAL A 81 -25.94 -23.66 -28.10
C VAL A 81 -25.36 -23.62 -26.69
N PHE A 82 -24.27 -22.86 -26.49
CA PHE A 82 -23.69 -22.65 -25.17
C PHE A 82 -24.69 -22.04 -24.19
N ALA A 83 -25.41 -21.00 -24.59
CA ALA A 83 -26.43 -20.34 -23.77
C ALA A 83 -27.59 -21.27 -23.41
N VAL A 84 -28.06 -22.08 -24.35
CA VAL A 84 -29.11 -23.08 -24.10
C VAL A 84 -28.63 -24.13 -23.10
N LEU A 85 -27.40 -24.63 -23.22
CA LEU A 85 -26.86 -25.65 -22.31
C LEU A 85 -26.62 -25.10 -20.90
N VAL A 86 -26.15 -23.86 -20.78
CA VAL A 86 -26.04 -23.17 -19.48
C VAL A 86 -27.41 -22.99 -18.84
N ALA A 87 -28.41 -22.52 -19.59
CA ALA A 87 -29.78 -22.37 -19.10
C ALA A 87 -30.38 -23.73 -18.67
N ALA A 88 -30.18 -24.78 -19.48
CA ALA A 88 -30.59 -26.13 -19.14
C ALA A 88 -29.91 -26.64 -17.86
N THR A 89 -28.62 -26.34 -17.67
CA THR A 89 -27.90 -26.70 -16.44
C THR A 89 -28.51 -26.03 -15.21
N LEU A 90 -28.88 -24.75 -15.31
CA LEU A 90 -29.56 -24.05 -14.21
C LEU A 90 -30.92 -24.68 -13.90
N ILE A 91 -31.71 -25.01 -14.93
CA ILE A 91 -33.02 -25.67 -14.77
C ILE A 91 -32.87 -27.05 -14.12
N VAL A 92 -31.92 -27.86 -14.60
CA VAL A 92 -31.67 -29.20 -14.05
C VAL A 92 -31.23 -29.10 -12.60
N ALA A 93 -30.27 -28.23 -12.27
CA ALA A 93 -29.81 -28.04 -10.90
C ALA A 93 -30.88 -27.41 -9.98
N TRP A 94 -31.85 -26.68 -10.55
CA TRP A 94 -33.00 -26.14 -9.81
C TRP A 94 -33.98 -27.23 -9.33
N HIS A 95 -34.13 -28.28 -10.15
CA HIS A 95 -34.99 -29.43 -9.87
C HIS A 95 -34.26 -30.55 -9.12
N ALA A 96 -33.00 -30.79 -9.43
CA ALA A 96 -32.16 -31.84 -8.85
C ALA A 96 -30.93 -31.24 -8.16
N PRO A 97 -30.96 -31.08 -6.81
CA PRO A 97 -29.85 -30.48 -6.05
C PRO A 97 -28.51 -31.21 -6.21
N ALA A 98 -28.54 -32.50 -6.58
CA ALA A 98 -27.36 -33.30 -6.90
C ALA A 98 -26.46 -32.66 -7.98
N ALA A 99 -27.05 -31.91 -8.92
CA ALA A 99 -26.34 -31.24 -10.01
C ALA A 99 -25.82 -29.84 -9.65
N THR A 100 -25.99 -29.36 -8.41
CA THR A 100 -25.62 -27.98 -8.02
C THR A 100 -24.14 -27.65 -8.30
N GLY A 101 -23.24 -28.63 -8.26
CA GLY A 101 -21.82 -28.42 -8.60
C GLY A 101 -21.62 -27.96 -10.06
N ALA A 102 -22.51 -28.35 -10.97
CA ALA A 102 -22.46 -27.92 -12.37
C ALA A 102 -22.69 -26.41 -12.55
N ILE A 103 -23.32 -25.74 -11.58
CA ILE A 103 -23.53 -24.28 -11.62
C ILE A 103 -22.21 -23.53 -11.47
N ALA A 104 -21.32 -24.01 -10.60
CA ALA A 104 -19.98 -23.44 -10.45
C ALA A 104 -19.17 -23.60 -11.74
N ALA A 105 -19.26 -24.76 -12.39
CA ALA A 105 -18.65 -25.00 -13.70
C ALA A 105 -19.24 -24.09 -14.78
N ALA A 106 -20.58 -23.96 -14.85
CA ALA A 106 -21.27 -23.08 -15.78
C ALA A 106 -20.83 -21.62 -15.60
N ALA A 107 -20.76 -21.13 -14.36
CA ALA A 107 -20.28 -19.78 -14.04
C ALA A 107 -18.83 -19.56 -14.50
N ALA A 108 -17.95 -20.54 -14.28
CA ALA A 108 -16.56 -20.48 -14.73
C ALA A 108 -16.46 -20.46 -16.26
N PHE A 109 -17.20 -21.32 -16.97
CA PHE A 109 -17.20 -21.35 -18.43
C PHE A 109 -17.79 -20.10 -19.07
N VAL A 110 -18.84 -19.52 -18.47
CA VAL A 110 -19.38 -18.22 -18.89
C VAL A 110 -18.29 -17.15 -18.81
N PHE A 111 -17.53 -17.09 -17.71
CA PHE A 111 -16.40 -16.17 -17.61
C PHE A 111 -15.33 -16.45 -18.67
N VAL A 112 -14.91 -17.71 -18.87
CA VAL A 112 -13.89 -18.08 -19.86
C VAL A 112 -14.27 -17.64 -21.27
N VAL A 113 -15.50 -17.92 -21.70
CA VAL A 113 -16.02 -17.52 -23.02
C VAL A 113 -15.91 -15.99 -23.19
N PHE A 114 -16.44 -15.21 -22.26
CA PHE A 114 -16.45 -13.76 -22.40
C PHE A 114 -15.09 -13.10 -22.18
N ALA A 115 -14.24 -13.67 -21.32
CA ALA A 115 -12.87 -13.19 -21.12
C ALA A 115 -12.01 -13.41 -22.36
N GLU A 116 -12.11 -14.58 -23.01
CA GLU A 116 -11.41 -14.84 -24.27
C GLU A 116 -11.90 -13.89 -25.38
N TRP A 117 -13.23 -13.65 -25.47
CA TRP A 117 -13.79 -12.67 -26.40
C TRP A 117 -13.22 -11.25 -26.18
N ALA A 118 -13.06 -10.84 -24.92
CA ALA A 118 -12.47 -9.56 -24.55
C ALA A 118 -10.99 -9.45 -24.91
N VAL A 119 -10.20 -10.50 -24.65
CA VAL A 119 -8.77 -10.55 -24.90
C VAL A 119 -8.47 -10.63 -26.40
N ARG A 120 -9.16 -11.51 -27.13
CA ARG A 120 -9.02 -11.64 -28.59
C ARG A 120 -9.35 -10.34 -29.31
N GLY A 121 -10.32 -9.60 -28.77
CA GLY A 121 -10.72 -8.29 -29.25
C GLY A 121 -9.72 -7.16 -29.01
N ASN A 122 -8.75 -7.37 -28.12
CA ASN A 122 -7.78 -6.38 -27.65
C ASN A 122 -6.38 -7.02 -27.57
N PRO A 123 -5.74 -7.34 -28.71
CA PRO A 123 -4.46 -8.04 -28.72
C PRO A 123 -3.36 -7.30 -27.94
N ASP A 124 -3.47 -5.98 -27.82
CA ASP A 124 -2.57 -5.12 -27.02
C ASP A 124 -2.53 -5.53 -25.53
N MET A 125 -3.55 -6.22 -25.01
CA MET A 125 -3.55 -6.77 -23.65
C MET A 125 -2.57 -7.94 -23.46
N LEU A 126 -2.19 -8.62 -24.55
CA LEU A 126 -1.29 -9.79 -24.53
C LEU A 126 0.11 -9.48 -25.06
N VAL A 127 0.31 -8.31 -25.67
CA VAL A 127 1.55 -7.93 -26.32
C VAL A 127 2.34 -6.98 -25.40
N LEU A 128 3.56 -7.39 -25.03
CA LEU A 128 4.50 -6.49 -24.36
C LEU A 128 4.81 -5.29 -25.27
N PRO A 129 5.06 -4.09 -24.72
CA PRO A 129 5.38 -2.90 -25.51
C PRO A 129 6.49 -3.19 -26.54
N GLY A 130 6.17 -3.06 -27.84
CA GLY A 130 7.10 -3.31 -28.95
C GLY A 130 7.13 -4.75 -29.50
N GLY A 131 6.28 -5.65 -29.02
CA GLY A 131 6.15 -7.01 -29.56
C GLY A 131 5.40 -7.06 -30.91
N PRO A 132 5.55 -8.15 -31.69
CA PRO A 132 4.80 -8.34 -32.93
C PRO A 132 3.29 -8.45 -32.64
N LEU A 133 2.47 -7.61 -33.26
CA LEU A 133 1.02 -7.69 -33.19
C LEU A 133 0.52 -8.87 -34.04
N PRO A 134 -0.20 -9.85 -33.47
CA PRO A 134 -0.80 -10.92 -34.25
C PRO A 134 -1.91 -10.39 -35.16
N GLY A 135 -1.87 -10.80 -36.43
CA GLY A 135 -2.86 -10.65 -37.51
C GLY A 135 -4.08 -9.75 -37.25
N ILE A 136 -4.05 -8.53 -37.81
CA ILE A 136 -5.17 -7.58 -37.82
C ILE A 136 -6.07 -7.89 -39.03
N GLY A 137 -7.32 -8.29 -38.75
CA GLY A 137 -8.39 -8.33 -39.74
C GLY A 137 -9.65 -9.01 -39.19
N PRO A 138 -10.86 -8.48 -39.44
CA PRO A 138 -12.10 -9.16 -39.06
C PRO A 138 -12.18 -10.50 -39.79
N ALA A 139 -12.38 -11.59 -39.05
CA ALA A 139 -12.68 -12.88 -39.65
C ALA A 139 -14.15 -12.88 -40.08
N ALA A 140 -14.49 -13.54 -41.19
CA ALA A 140 -15.89 -13.69 -41.65
C ALA A 140 -16.80 -14.43 -40.63
N THR A 141 -16.22 -14.92 -39.53
CA THR A 141 -16.86 -15.66 -38.43
C THR A 141 -16.94 -14.86 -37.13
N ASP A 142 -16.45 -13.61 -37.09
CA ASP A 142 -16.57 -12.79 -35.89
C ASP A 142 -18.06 -12.52 -35.60
N SER A 143 -18.49 -12.99 -34.45
CA SER A 143 -19.86 -12.91 -33.96
C SER A 143 -20.41 -11.48 -33.86
N SER A 144 -21.73 -11.34 -33.93
CA SER A 144 -22.37 -10.06 -33.63
C SER A 144 -22.11 -9.62 -32.19
N VAL A 145 -21.57 -8.40 -32.02
CA VAL A 145 -21.41 -7.74 -30.70
C VAL A 145 -22.76 -7.69 -29.96
N SER A 146 -23.85 -7.51 -30.69
CA SER A 146 -25.20 -7.47 -30.13
C SER A 146 -25.60 -8.81 -29.49
N LEU A 147 -25.22 -9.94 -30.10
CA LEU A 147 -25.54 -11.26 -29.57
C LEU A 147 -24.78 -11.53 -28.26
N HIS A 148 -23.53 -11.10 -28.15
CA HIS A 148 -22.74 -11.18 -26.92
C HIS A 148 -23.34 -10.33 -25.79
N LEU A 149 -23.77 -9.11 -26.11
CA LEU A 149 -24.42 -8.22 -25.14
C LEU A 149 -25.73 -8.81 -24.61
N ILE A 150 -26.59 -9.33 -25.49
CA ILE A 150 -27.85 -9.97 -25.10
C ILE A 150 -27.58 -11.21 -24.25
N THR A 151 -26.64 -12.06 -24.69
CA THR A 151 -26.29 -13.29 -23.97
C THR A 151 -25.71 -12.98 -22.58
N ALA A 152 -24.85 -11.97 -22.47
CA ALA A 152 -24.33 -11.51 -21.19
C ALA A 152 -25.44 -10.97 -20.27
N ALA A 153 -26.36 -10.16 -20.80
CA ALA A 153 -27.49 -9.66 -20.01
C ALA A 153 -28.39 -10.80 -19.50
N VAL A 154 -28.67 -11.80 -20.35
CA VAL A 154 -29.43 -13.00 -19.98
C VAL A 154 -28.71 -13.81 -18.91
N PHE A 155 -27.40 -14.04 -19.03
CA PHE A 155 -26.62 -14.74 -18.00
C PHE A 155 -26.53 -13.97 -16.69
N ALA A 156 -26.26 -12.66 -16.73
CA ALA A 156 -26.20 -11.83 -15.53
C ALA A 156 -27.54 -11.84 -14.78
N ALA A 157 -28.66 -11.66 -15.50
CA ALA A 157 -30.00 -11.72 -14.91
C ALA A 157 -30.35 -13.13 -14.43
N GLY A 158 -30.07 -14.16 -15.23
CA GLY A 158 -30.40 -15.55 -14.93
C GLY A 158 -29.65 -16.09 -13.71
N PHE A 159 -28.33 -15.95 -13.66
CA PHE A 159 -27.54 -16.35 -12.50
C PHE A 159 -27.85 -15.49 -11.27
N GLY A 160 -28.01 -14.17 -11.44
CA GLY A 160 -28.34 -13.26 -10.33
C GLY A 160 -29.69 -13.59 -9.69
N ALA A 161 -30.75 -13.74 -10.51
CA ALA A 161 -32.08 -14.08 -10.05
C ALA A 161 -32.13 -15.50 -9.46
N ALA A 162 -31.56 -16.50 -10.14
CA ALA A 162 -31.56 -17.87 -9.63
C ALA A 162 -30.73 -17.99 -8.33
N GLY A 163 -29.60 -17.28 -8.24
CA GLY A 163 -28.78 -17.19 -7.04
C GLY A 163 -29.54 -16.63 -5.83
N PHE A 164 -30.39 -15.62 -6.04
CA PHE A 164 -31.24 -15.03 -5.01
C PHE A 164 -32.45 -15.91 -4.67
N LEU A 165 -33.13 -16.48 -5.67
CA LEU A 165 -34.31 -17.31 -5.46
C LEU A 165 -33.97 -18.69 -4.86
N ALA A 166 -32.73 -19.16 -5.04
CA ALA A 166 -32.28 -20.43 -4.46
C ALA A 166 -32.21 -20.43 -2.92
N GLN A 167 -32.22 -19.25 -2.31
CA GLN A 167 -31.98 -19.06 -0.89
C GLN A 167 -33.11 -19.63 -0.03
N GLY A 168 -32.76 -20.61 0.82
CA GLY A 168 -33.69 -21.28 1.72
C GLY A 168 -34.39 -22.52 1.13
N ARG A 169 -34.04 -22.94 -0.09
CA ARG A 169 -34.63 -24.14 -0.73
C ARG A 169 -34.06 -25.48 -0.24
N SER A 170 -32.88 -25.48 0.38
CA SER A 170 -32.19 -26.70 0.78
C SER A 170 -31.88 -26.71 2.27
N ALA A 171 -31.91 -27.90 2.87
CA ALA A 171 -31.47 -28.15 4.24
C ALA A 171 -29.94 -28.10 4.39
N ASN A 172 -29.18 -28.28 3.31
CA ASN A 172 -27.73 -28.19 3.33
C ASN A 172 -27.27 -26.80 2.87
N ALA A 173 -26.39 -26.18 3.66
CA ALA A 173 -25.85 -24.84 3.41
C ALA A 173 -25.05 -24.73 2.10
N ILE A 174 -24.38 -25.80 1.65
CA ILE A 174 -23.50 -25.74 0.47
C ILE A 174 -24.25 -25.36 -0.82
N ILE A 175 -25.49 -25.85 -0.96
CA ILE A 175 -26.30 -25.63 -2.17
C ILE A 175 -26.64 -24.14 -2.37
N PRO A 176 -27.33 -23.45 -1.43
CA PRO A 176 -27.63 -22.02 -1.58
C PRO A 176 -26.36 -21.16 -1.63
N VAL A 177 -25.26 -21.58 -1.01
CA VAL A 177 -23.96 -20.89 -1.09
C VAL A 177 -23.43 -20.91 -2.53
N VAL A 178 -23.39 -22.08 -3.19
CA VAL A 178 -22.95 -22.20 -4.59
C VAL A 178 -23.81 -21.34 -5.52
N TRP A 179 -25.14 -21.38 -5.33
CA TRP A 179 -26.08 -20.53 -6.08
C TRP A 179 -25.80 -19.04 -5.89
N SER A 180 -25.64 -18.57 -4.64
CA SER A 180 -25.31 -17.15 -4.39
C SER A 180 -23.93 -16.75 -4.89
N ALA A 181 -22.94 -17.64 -4.80
CA ALA A 181 -21.59 -17.37 -5.28
C ALA A 181 -21.58 -17.19 -6.80
N ALA A 182 -22.24 -18.09 -7.54
CA ALA A 182 -22.40 -17.97 -8.99
C ALA A 182 -23.24 -16.73 -9.37
N GLY A 183 -24.32 -16.47 -8.61
CA GLY A 183 -25.20 -15.32 -8.82
C GLY A 183 -24.55 -13.96 -8.59
N VAL A 184 -23.49 -13.90 -7.78
CA VAL A 184 -22.67 -12.69 -7.61
C VAL A 184 -21.52 -12.64 -8.61
N PHE A 185 -20.84 -13.76 -8.81
CA PHE A 185 -19.67 -13.84 -9.69
C PHE A 185 -20.00 -13.53 -11.14
N VAL A 186 -21.03 -14.17 -11.72
CA VAL A 186 -21.33 -14.05 -13.15
C VAL A 186 -21.67 -12.62 -13.57
N PRO A 187 -22.56 -11.87 -12.89
CA PRO A 187 -22.83 -10.48 -13.26
C PRO A 187 -21.58 -9.58 -13.22
N LEU A 188 -20.73 -9.73 -12.19
CA LEU A 188 -19.50 -8.94 -12.07
C LEU A 188 -18.47 -9.31 -13.14
N ALA A 189 -18.27 -10.61 -13.37
CA ALA A 189 -17.31 -11.13 -14.34
C ALA A 189 -17.68 -10.71 -15.77
N LEU A 190 -18.96 -10.79 -16.13
CA LEU A 190 -19.47 -10.33 -17.42
C LEU A 190 -19.33 -8.83 -17.58
N LEU A 191 -19.61 -8.05 -16.53
CA LEU A 191 -19.44 -6.61 -16.57
C LEU A 191 -17.98 -6.20 -16.85
N ILE A 192 -17.02 -6.87 -16.21
CA ILE A 192 -15.58 -6.68 -16.43
C ILE A 192 -15.19 -7.05 -17.87
N ALA A 193 -15.62 -8.22 -18.36
CA ALA A 193 -15.29 -8.69 -19.70
C ALA A 193 -15.86 -7.77 -20.79
N LEU A 194 -17.13 -7.36 -20.66
CA LEU A 194 -17.77 -6.41 -21.57
C LEU A 194 -17.09 -5.04 -21.54
N TYR A 195 -16.74 -4.54 -20.35
CA TYR A 195 -16.00 -3.29 -20.20
C TYR A 195 -14.64 -3.36 -20.91
N ALA A 196 -13.87 -4.43 -20.69
CA ALA A 196 -12.59 -4.62 -21.36
C ALA A 196 -12.75 -4.66 -22.89
N ARG A 197 -13.76 -5.37 -23.40
CA ARG A 197 -14.00 -5.50 -24.84
C ARG A 197 -14.49 -4.22 -25.51
N ILE A 198 -15.43 -3.52 -24.90
CA ILE A 198 -16.19 -2.43 -25.54
C ILE A 198 -15.58 -1.07 -25.22
N ALA A 199 -15.16 -0.86 -23.97
CA ALA A 199 -14.59 0.39 -23.52
C ALA A 199 -13.06 0.37 -23.56
N HIS A 200 -12.41 -0.73 -23.96
CA HIS A 200 -10.94 -0.84 -24.04
C HIS A 200 -10.20 -0.45 -22.75
N LEU A 201 -10.85 -0.66 -21.60
CA LEU A 201 -10.40 -0.23 -20.28
C LEU A 201 -10.34 1.30 -20.06
N ASP A 202 -10.93 2.09 -20.95
CA ASP A 202 -11.13 3.53 -20.81
C ASP A 202 -12.42 3.87 -20.05
N ARG A 203 -12.50 5.13 -19.59
CA ARG A 203 -13.63 5.67 -18.85
C ARG A 203 -14.94 5.50 -19.63
N SER A 204 -15.95 4.91 -18.97
CA SER A 204 -17.27 4.68 -19.55
C SER A 204 -18.40 4.88 -18.53
N ILE A 205 -19.16 5.97 -18.71
CA ILE A 205 -20.34 6.30 -17.88
C ILE A 205 -21.45 5.23 -18.02
N PRO A 206 -21.78 4.70 -19.21
CA PRO A 206 -22.79 3.63 -19.34
C PRO A 206 -22.48 2.39 -18.51
N PHE A 207 -21.22 1.91 -18.53
CA PHE A 207 -20.81 0.78 -17.71
C PHE A 207 -20.84 1.11 -16.22
N ALA A 208 -20.49 2.34 -15.84
CA ALA A 208 -20.62 2.79 -14.46
C ALA A 208 -22.08 2.74 -13.97
N ILE A 209 -23.03 3.20 -14.78
CA ILE A 209 -24.47 3.12 -14.47
C ILE A 209 -24.89 1.65 -14.31
N LEU A 210 -24.47 0.77 -15.22
CA LEU A 210 -24.76 -0.65 -15.13
C LEU A 210 -24.19 -1.29 -13.86
N ALA A 211 -22.96 -0.93 -13.49
CA ALA A 211 -22.33 -1.36 -12.24
C ALA A 211 -23.11 -0.88 -11.00
N VAL A 212 -23.59 0.38 -11.00
CA VAL A 212 -24.46 0.90 -9.93
C VAL A 212 -25.78 0.14 -9.86
N MET A 213 -26.40 -0.19 -11.00
CA MET A 213 -27.64 -0.98 -11.02
C MET A 213 -27.41 -2.40 -10.46
N VAL A 214 -26.30 -3.05 -10.82
CA VAL A 214 -25.91 -4.35 -10.25
C VAL A 214 -25.65 -4.23 -8.74
N ALA A 215 -24.95 -3.18 -8.30
CA ALA A 215 -24.73 -2.91 -6.88
C ALA A 215 -26.05 -2.73 -6.12
N ALA A 216 -26.99 -1.96 -6.67
CA ALA A 216 -28.31 -1.76 -6.07
C ALA A 216 -29.11 -3.07 -6.00
N GLY A 217 -29.05 -3.90 -7.04
CA GLY A 217 -29.67 -5.22 -7.06
C GLY A 217 -29.10 -6.14 -5.98
N PHE A 218 -27.77 -6.19 -5.82
CA PHE A 218 -27.12 -6.95 -4.76
C PHE A 218 -27.41 -6.39 -3.36
N ALA A 219 -27.46 -5.07 -3.20
CA ALA A 219 -27.78 -4.44 -1.92
C ALA A 219 -29.23 -4.76 -1.50
N ALA A 220 -30.17 -4.68 -2.45
CA ALA A 220 -31.56 -5.07 -2.23
C ALA A 220 -31.67 -6.56 -1.87
N ALA A 221 -30.93 -7.44 -2.57
CA ALA A 221 -30.87 -8.85 -2.24
C ALA A 221 -30.34 -9.08 -0.82
N THR A 222 -29.25 -8.43 -0.41
CA THR A 222 -28.70 -8.48 0.96
C THR A 222 -29.73 -8.06 2.00
N GLU A 223 -30.40 -6.92 1.79
CA GLU A 223 -31.38 -6.39 2.74
C GLU A 223 -32.58 -7.34 2.89
N ILE A 224 -33.13 -7.82 1.76
CA ILE A 224 -34.26 -8.76 1.77
C ILE A 224 -33.86 -10.07 2.45
N LEU A 225 -32.67 -10.61 2.15
CA LEU A 225 -32.21 -11.88 2.73
C LEU A 225 -31.91 -11.77 4.22
N SER A 226 -31.38 -10.62 4.68
CA SER A 226 -31.10 -10.37 6.09
C SER A 226 -32.34 -10.33 6.98
N ARG A 227 -33.52 -10.08 6.38
CA ARG A 227 -34.82 -10.06 7.07
C ARG A 227 -35.54 -11.41 7.08
N ARG A 228 -35.05 -12.40 6.32
CA ARG A 228 -35.62 -13.75 6.30
C ARG A 228 -35.20 -14.55 7.52
N ASP A 229 -36.00 -15.55 7.87
CA ASP A 229 -35.66 -16.51 8.91
C ASP A 229 -34.32 -17.20 8.62
N SER A 230 -33.54 -17.41 9.68
CA SER A 230 -32.23 -18.06 9.59
C SER A 230 -32.38 -19.49 9.09
N ARG A 231 -31.92 -19.73 7.86
CA ARG A 231 -31.80 -21.06 7.24
C ARG A 231 -30.34 -21.43 6.98
N PRO A 232 -30.00 -22.72 6.80
CA PRO A 232 -28.65 -23.17 6.47
C PRO A 232 -28.08 -22.39 5.27
N GLY A 233 -26.89 -21.80 5.44
CA GLY A 233 -26.19 -21.02 4.39
C GLY A 233 -26.62 -19.56 4.25
N SER A 234 -27.73 -19.12 4.85
CA SER A 234 -28.27 -17.75 4.70
C SER A 234 -27.28 -16.64 5.07
N ALA A 235 -26.52 -16.81 6.16
CA ALA A 235 -25.50 -15.85 6.59
C ALA A 235 -24.37 -15.68 5.56
N ILE A 236 -23.88 -16.79 5.00
CA ILE A 236 -22.82 -16.78 3.99
C ILE A 236 -23.34 -16.15 2.69
N SER A 237 -24.53 -16.53 2.24
CA SER A 237 -25.13 -15.97 1.03
C SER A 237 -25.44 -14.49 1.15
N THR A 238 -25.92 -14.03 2.31
CA THR A 238 -26.11 -12.59 2.59
C THR A 238 -24.78 -11.83 2.51
N ALA A 239 -23.71 -12.41 3.07
CA ALA A 239 -22.37 -11.84 2.99
C ALA A 239 -21.83 -11.82 1.55
N LEU A 240 -22.12 -12.84 0.73
CA LEU A 240 -21.75 -12.87 -0.69
C LEU A 240 -22.42 -11.76 -1.49
N PHE A 241 -23.73 -11.54 -1.32
CA PHE A 241 -24.43 -10.42 -1.97
C PHE A 241 -23.94 -9.06 -1.47
N ALA A 242 -23.64 -8.92 -0.17
CA ALA A 242 -23.09 -7.69 0.37
C ALA A 242 -21.69 -7.39 -0.21
N THR A 243 -20.89 -8.45 -0.38
CA THR A 243 -19.58 -8.39 -1.04
C THR A 243 -19.73 -8.01 -2.52
N GLY A 244 -20.70 -8.62 -3.21
CA GLY A 244 -21.03 -8.30 -4.59
C GLY A 244 -21.41 -6.83 -4.78
N THR A 245 -22.18 -6.26 -3.84
CA THR A 245 -22.54 -4.84 -3.82
C THR A 245 -21.30 -3.96 -3.82
N LEU A 246 -20.35 -4.24 -2.94
CA LEU A 246 -19.12 -3.45 -2.81
C LEU A 246 -18.19 -3.64 -4.01
N GLY A 247 -18.11 -4.87 -4.55
CA GLY A 247 -17.39 -5.14 -5.80
C GLY A 247 -17.99 -4.38 -6.99
N ALA A 248 -19.31 -4.36 -7.11
CA ALA A 248 -20.02 -3.61 -8.15
C ALA A 248 -19.84 -2.09 -8.00
N LEU A 249 -19.86 -1.54 -6.77
CA LEU A 249 -19.54 -0.12 -6.52
C LEU A 249 -18.08 0.21 -6.88
N ALA A 250 -17.14 -0.71 -6.60
CA ALA A 250 -15.75 -0.54 -7.00
C ALA A 250 -15.59 -0.51 -8.51
N LEU A 251 -16.29 -1.39 -9.23
CA LEU A 251 -16.36 -1.36 -10.70
C LEU A 251 -17.01 -0.07 -11.20
N ALA A 252 -18.10 0.39 -10.59
CA ALA A 252 -18.75 1.64 -10.97
C ALA A 252 -17.80 2.83 -10.93
N LEU A 253 -17.02 2.96 -9.86
CA LEU A 253 -16.02 4.01 -9.72
C LEU A 253 -14.84 3.81 -10.69
N THR A 254 -14.45 2.56 -10.95
CA THR A 254 -13.43 2.23 -11.98
C THR A 254 -13.88 2.67 -13.37
N PHE A 255 -15.15 2.48 -13.71
CA PHE A 255 -15.67 2.84 -15.02
C PHE A 255 -15.97 4.34 -15.14
N ALA A 256 -16.39 4.98 -14.06
CA ALA A 256 -16.79 6.39 -14.08
C ALA A 256 -15.62 7.37 -14.10
N LEU A 257 -14.46 6.98 -13.57
CA LEU A 257 -13.37 7.89 -13.24
C LEU A 257 -12.10 7.65 -14.05
N ASP A 258 -11.49 8.74 -14.51
CA ASP A 258 -10.19 8.70 -15.18
C ASP A 258 -9.07 8.28 -14.21
N LYS A 259 -7.91 7.88 -14.77
CA LYS A 259 -6.80 7.25 -14.05
C LYS A 259 -6.38 8.02 -12.77
N GLY A 260 -6.39 9.35 -12.73
CA GLY A 260 -6.06 10.09 -11.50
C GLY A 260 -7.06 9.92 -10.34
N TRP A 261 -8.36 9.86 -10.66
CA TRP A 261 -9.44 9.85 -9.67
C TRP A 261 -9.77 8.47 -9.11
N LEU A 262 -9.39 7.39 -9.81
CA LEU A 262 -9.65 6.02 -9.36
C LEU A 262 -8.94 5.68 -8.03
N THR A 263 -7.70 6.12 -7.83
CA THR A 263 -6.96 5.91 -6.56
C THR A 263 -7.73 6.51 -5.40
N ILE A 264 -8.21 7.74 -5.61
CA ILE A 264 -8.98 8.49 -4.63
C ILE A 264 -10.26 7.74 -4.29
N ALA A 265 -11.00 7.31 -5.31
CA ALA A 265 -12.26 6.62 -5.13
C ALA A 265 -12.10 5.28 -4.40
N LEU A 266 -11.08 4.49 -4.74
CA LEU A 266 -10.75 3.24 -4.05
C LEU A 266 -10.34 3.46 -2.59
N ALA A 267 -9.58 4.51 -2.31
CA ALA A 267 -9.22 4.86 -0.94
C ALA A 267 -10.44 5.31 -0.12
N LEU A 268 -11.32 6.14 -0.69
CA LEU A 268 -12.59 6.54 -0.06
C LEU A 268 -13.51 5.34 0.16
N MET A 269 -13.56 4.39 -0.78
CA MET A 269 -14.30 3.14 -0.59
C MET A 269 -13.72 2.28 0.53
N SER A 270 -12.40 2.23 0.69
CA SER A 270 -11.77 1.54 1.84
C SER A 270 -12.27 2.14 3.16
N THR A 271 -12.29 3.47 3.29
CA THR A 271 -12.83 4.17 4.46
C THR A 271 -14.33 3.95 4.64
N GLY A 272 -15.11 4.03 3.57
CA GLY A 272 -16.55 3.79 3.58
C GLY A 272 -16.87 2.37 4.03
N THR A 273 -16.12 1.39 3.54
CA THR A 273 -16.25 -0.02 3.94
C THR A 273 -15.89 -0.20 5.42
N ALA A 274 -14.81 0.43 5.89
CA ALA A 274 -14.44 0.45 7.30
C ALA A 274 -15.55 1.07 8.17
N TRP A 275 -16.18 2.16 7.73
CA TRP A 275 -17.29 2.80 8.43
C TRP A 275 -18.54 1.91 8.47
N ILE A 276 -18.93 1.30 7.35
CA ILE A 276 -20.06 0.35 7.26
C ILE A 276 -19.81 -0.85 8.17
N SER A 277 -18.56 -1.31 8.30
CA SER A 277 -18.21 -2.41 9.21
C SER A 277 -18.57 -2.10 10.68
N MET A 278 -18.64 -0.83 11.08
CA MET A 278 -19.09 -0.45 12.42
C MET A 278 -20.60 -0.58 12.62
N GLN A 279 -21.38 -0.47 11.54
CA GLN A 279 -22.84 -0.56 11.56
C GLN A 279 -23.30 -2.02 11.39
N ARG A 280 -22.58 -2.80 10.57
CA ARG A 280 -22.88 -4.21 10.28
C ARG A 280 -21.68 -5.09 10.68
N PRO A 281 -21.79 -5.93 11.73
CA PRO A 281 -20.69 -6.77 12.20
C PRO A 281 -20.42 -7.99 11.33
N ILE A 282 -20.14 -7.74 10.06
CA ILE A 282 -19.72 -8.76 9.09
C ILE A 282 -18.18 -8.74 9.06
N PRO A 283 -17.48 -9.80 9.52
CA PRO A 283 -16.01 -9.82 9.60
C PRO A 283 -15.32 -9.50 8.27
N PHE A 284 -15.92 -9.95 7.16
CA PHE A 284 -15.40 -9.72 5.81
C PHE A 284 -15.24 -8.24 5.43
N LEU A 285 -16.10 -7.33 5.93
CA LEU A 285 -16.02 -5.91 5.59
C LEU A 285 -14.68 -5.28 6.04
N ARG A 286 -14.12 -5.75 7.15
CA ARG A 286 -12.80 -5.30 7.61
C ARG A 286 -11.73 -5.72 6.61
N SER A 287 -11.72 -7.00 6.23
CA SER A 287 -10.80 -7.55 5.24
C SER A 287 -10.93 -6.86 3.89
N LEU A 288 -12.15 -6.53 3.46
CA LEU A 288 -12.37 -5.82 2.21
C LEU A 288 -11.80 -4.40 2.25
N ALA A 289 -11.94 -3.66 3.35
CA ALA A 289 -11.29 -2.35 3.50
C ALA A 289 -9.76 -2.46 3.33
N ALA A 290 -9.16 -3.52 3.88
CA ALA A 290 -7.74 -3.82 3.72
C ALA A 290 -7.36 -4.24 2.30
N ILE A 291 -8.19 -5.04 1.62
CA ILE A 291 -7.98 -5.41 0.20
C ILE A 291 -7.99 -4.16 -0.67
N LEU A 292 -8.97 -3.27 -0.49
CA LEU A 292 -9.06 -2.01 -1.23
C LEU A 292 -7.82 -1.12 -0.98
N ALA A 293 -7.34 -1.04 0.26
CA ALA A 293 -6.09 -0.35 0.57
C ALA A 293 -4.88 -1.01 -0.11
N GLY A 294 -4.81 -2.34 -0.13
CA GLY A 294 -3.77 -3.09 -0.83
C GLY A 294 -3.77 -2.87 -2.34
N VAL A 295 -4.95 -2.84 -2.97
CA VAL A 295 -5.11 -2.52 -4.40
C VAL A 295 -4.59 -1.11 -4.69
N VAL A 296 -4.92 -0.13 -3.84
CA VAL A 296 -4.43 1.25 -3.97
C VAL A 296 -2.90 1.32 -3.85
N VAL A 297 -2.31 0.60 -2.89
CA VAL A 297 -0.85 0.52 -2.74
C VAL A 297 -0.20 -0.12 -3.97
N LEU A 298 -0.73 -1.25 -4.45
CA LEU A 298 -0.23 -1.95 -5.63
C LEU A 298 -0.31 -1.07 -6.88
N ARG A 299 -1.41 -0.32 -7.01
CA ARG A 299 -1.62 0.61 -8.12
C ARG A 299 -0.54 1.69 -8.18
N ILE A 300 -0.22 2.31 -7.04
CA ILE A 300 0.84 3.31 -6.97
C ILE A 300 2.23 2.70 -7.20
N GLY A 301 2.45 1.46 -6.75
CA GLY A 301 3.68 0.74 -7.03
C GLY A 301 3.89 0.47 -8.53
N TYR A 302 2.80 0.20 -9.26
CA TYR A 302 2.85 -0.03 -10.71
C TYR A 302 2.95 1.27 -11.52
N GLU A 303 2.10 2.25 -11.21
CA GLU A 303 2.08 3.56 -11.86
C GLU A 303 2.14 4.66 -10.80
N PRO A 304 3.36 5.11 -10.42
CA PRO A 304 3.54 6.16 -9.43
C PRO A 304 3.04 7.53 -9.91
N ARG A 305 2.84 7.72 -11.22
CA ARG A 305 2.44 8.99 -11.81
C ARG A 305 0.94 9.18 -11.64
N ILE A 306 0.52 9.86 -10.57
CA ILE A 306 -0.91 10.00 -10.30
C ILE A 306 -1.63 10.81 -11.39
N VAL A 307 -0.97 11.77 -12.06
CA VAL A 307 -1.53 12.51 -13.23
C VAL A 307 -0.46 12.96 -14.24
N GLY A 308 0.64 12.22 -14.39
CA GLY A 308 1.68 12.53 -15.38
C GLY A 308 2.16 13.99 -15.34
N ASP A 309 2.07 14.70 -16.45
CA ASP A 309 2.56 16.07 -16.60
C ASP A 309 1.60 17.15 -16.02
N ALA A 310 0.40 16.76 -15.59
CA ALA A 310 -0.64 17.70 -15.11
C ALA A 310 -0.56 18.02 -13.62
N VAL A 311 0.58 17.75 -12.96
CA VAL A 311 0.76 18.05 -11.53
C VAL A 311 0.64 19.56 -11.25
N GLY A 312 1.08 20.41 -12.19
CA GLY A 312 1.15 21.85 -12.02
C GLY A 312 2.37 22.29 -11.22
N THR A 313 2.57 23.60 -11.04
CA THR A 313 3.75 24.17 -10.35
C THR A 313 3.41 24.80 -8.99
N THR A 314 2.13 24.88 -8.63
CA THR A 314 1.69 25.42 -7.34
C THR A 314 2.10 24.49 -6.19
N PRO A 315 2.90 24.96 -5.21
CA PRO A 315 3.26 24.12 -4.06
C PRO A 315 2.02 23.75 -3.24
N VAL A 316 1.98 22.52 -2.70
CA VAL A 316 0.94 21.98 -1.81
C VAL A 316 -0.45 21.83 -2.45
N PHE A 317 -0.98 22.83 -3.13
CA PHE A 317 -2.28 22.75 -3.80
C PHE A 317 -2.11 22.27 -5.24
N ASN A 318 -1.65 21.03 -5.39
CA ASN A 318 -1.42 20.37 -6.66
C ASN A 318 -2.02 18.94 -6.64
N TRP A 319 -1.84 18.20 -7.74
CA TRP A 319 -2.39 16.85 -7.86
C TRP A 319 -1.75 15.81 -6.92
N LEU A 320 -0.58 16.08 -6.34
CA LEU A 320 0.02 15.21 -5.32
C LEU A 320 -0.81 15.22 -4.03
N LEU A 321 -1.33 16.38 -3.61
CA LEU A 321 -2.24 16.48 -2.47
C LEU A 321 -3.52 15.66 -2.67
N TRP A 322 -4.12 15.73 -3.85
CA TRP A 322 -5.29 14.92 -4.18
C TRP A 322 -4.95 13.44 -4.27
N GLY A 323 -3.86 13.12 -4.96
CA GLY A 323 -3.43 11.77 -5.28
C GLY A 323 -2.89 10.97 -4.10
N TYR A 324 -2.16 11.61 -3.19
CA TYR A 324 -1.59 10.97 -1.99
C TYR A 324 -2.29 11.41 -0.71
N GLY A 325 -2.64 12.69 -0.59
CA GLY A 325 -3.23 13.24 0.65
C GLY A 325 -4.65 12.77 0.92
N LEU A 326 -5.52 12.74 -0.09
CA LEU A 326 -6.88 12.25 0.10
C LEU A 326 -6.91 10.74 0.42
N PRO A 327 -6.10 9.88 -0.23
CA PRO A 327 -5.91 8.51 0.22
C PRO A 327 -5.29 8.38 1.62
N ALA A 328 -4.28 9.17 1.97
CA ALA A 328 -3.71 9.17 3.32
C ALA A 328 -4.79 9.46 4.38
N LEU A 329 -5.59 10.51 4.18
CA LEU A 329 -6.69 10.88 5.06
C LEU A 329 -7.75 9.77 5.12
N SER A 330 -8.08 9.18 3.98
CA SER A 330 -9.01 8.06 3.87
C SER A 330 -8.53 6.87 4.71
N PHE A 331 -7.28 6.45 4.57
CA PHE A 331 -6.75 5.33 5.34
C PHE A 331 -6.61 5.65 6.83
N TRP A 332 -6.24 6.87 7.21
CA TRP A 332 -6.29 7.30 8.62
C TRP A 332 -7.71 7.21 9.19
N ALA A 333 -8.71 7.74 8.49
CA ALA A 333 -10.10 7.63 8.91
C ALA A 333 -10.59 6.17 8.96
N GLY A 334 -10.19 5.35 7.98
CA GLY A 334 -10.51 3.93 7.91
C GLY A 334 -9.92 3.15 9.09
N SER A 335 -8.64 3.40 9.42
CA SER A 335 -7.97 2.80 10.57
C SER A 335 -8.65 3.19 11.88
N HIS A 336 -9.08 4.44 12.02
CA HIS A 336 -9.83 4.92 13.21
C HIS A 336 -11.15 4.15 13.39
N PHE A 337 -11.90 3.91 12.32
CA PHE A 337 -13.13 3.11 12.39
C PHE A 337 -12.85 1.64 12.69
N LEU A 338 -11.87 1.03 12.04
CA LEU A 338 -11.52 -0.38 12.26
C LEU A 338 -11.00 -0.64 13.67
N ARG A 339 -10.23 0.29 14.24
CA ARG A 339 -9.65 0.15 15.58
C ARG A 339 -10.69 0.01 16.69
N ARG A 340 -11.90 0.53 16.51
CA ARG A 340 -12.98 0.44 17.51
C ARG A 340 -13.45 -0.99 17.80
N ARG A 341 -13.09 -1.97 16.95
CA ARG A 341 -13.48 -3.37 17.12
C ARG A 341 -12.32 -4.35 17.33
N GLY A 342 -11.12 -3.83 17.58
CA GLY A 342 -9.94 -4.64 17.86
C GLY A 342 -8.79 -4.38 16.90
N ASP A 343 -7.61 -4.87 17.30
CA ASP A 343 -6.38 -4.85 16.51
C ASP A 343 -6.17 -6.19 15.82
N ASP A 344 -6.36 -6.21 14.51
CA ASP A 344 -6.28 -7.38 13.65
C ASP A 344 -5.53 -7.05 12.34
N ALA A 345 -5.30 -8.08 11.52
CA ALA A 345 -4.56 -7.91 10.27
C ALA A 345 -5.16 -6.85 9.32
N PRO A 346 -6.49 -6.77 9.11
CA PRO A 346 -7.08 -5.72 8.28
C PRO A 346 -6.81 -4.30 8.78
N LEU A 347 -6.92 -4.04 10.09
CA LEU A 347 -6.55 -2.74 10.66
C LEU A 347 -5.10 -2.39 10.32
N ARG A 348 -4.19 -3.33 10.56
CA ARG A 348 -2.75 -3.16 10.36
C ARG A 348 -2.40 -2.85 8.91
N THR A 349 -3.06 -3.51 7.95
CA THR A 349 -2.88 -3.21 6.52
C THR A 349 -3.30 -1.78 6.18
N VAL A 350 -4.45 -1.33 6.70
CA VAL A 350 -4.94 0.05 6.45
C VAL A 350 -4.04 1.08 7.13
N GLU A 351 -3.51 0.80 8.32
CA GLU A 351 -2.53 1.67 9.00
C GLU A 351 -1.21 1.77 8.24
N ALA A 352 -0.74 0.66 7.67
CA ALA A 352 0.47 0.65 6.86
C ALA A 352 0.28 1.52 5.60
N ALA A 353 -0.87 1.40 4.94
CA ALA A 353 -1.23 2.25 3.82
C ALA A 353 -1.33 3.73 4.23
N ALA A 354 -1.92 4.05 5.38
CA ALA A 354 -2.01 5.41 5.89
C ALA A 354 -0.63 6.05 6.10
N ILE A 355 0.30 5.33 6.74
CA ILE A 355 1.68 5.80 6.96
C ILE A 355 2.41 5.97 5.63
N LEU A 356 2.33 4.97 4.75
CA LEU A 356 2.99 4.99 3.45
C LEU A 356 2.55 6.20 2.63
N PHE A 357 1.24 6.42 2.51
CA PHE A 357 0.70 7.54 1.75
C PHE A 357 1.00 8.90 2.39
N THR A 358 1.05 8.99 3.72
CA THR A 358 1.49 10.20 4.42
C THR A 358 2.96 10.52 4.11
N ALA A 359 3.82 9.50 4.13
CA ALA A 359 5.24 9.66 3.83
C ALA A 359 5.48 10.01 2.35
N LEU A 360 4.80 9.31 1.44
CA LEU A 360 4.87 9.58 0.00
C LEU A 360 4.39 10.99 -0.32
N LEU A 361 3.25 11.43 0.24
CA LEU A 361 2.77 12.80 0.07
C LEU A 361 3.87 13.80 0.45
N ALA A 362 4.42 13.67 1.65
CA ALA A 362 5.41 14.61 2.14
C ALA A 362 6.67 14.63 1.26
N PHE A 363 7.18 13.46 0.86
CA PHE A 363 8.41 13.38 0.08
C PHE A 363 8.21 13.91 -1.33
N MET A 364 7.07 13.60 -1.94
CA MET A 364 6.74 14.05 -3.28
C MET A 364 6.44 15.56 -3.32
N GLU A 365 5.77 16.12 -2.30
CA GLU A 365 5.56 17.56 -2.18
C GLU A 365 6.87 18.33 -1.96
N ILE A 366 7.80 17.79 -1.15
CA ILE A 366 9.14 18.38 -0.98
C ILE A 366 9.88 18.38 -2.32
N ARG A 367 9.90 17.24 -3.02
CA ARG A 367 10.57 17.11 -4.32
C ARG A 367 9.95 18.06 -5.36
N HIS A 368 8.63 18.13 -5.42
CA HIS A 368 7.88 19.05 -6.27
C HIS A 368 8.23 20.51 -5.98
N ALA A 369 8.16 20.92 -4.72
CA ALA A 369 8.39 22.30 -4.31
C ALA A 369 9.84 22.75 -4.53
N VAL A 370 10.82 21.88 -4.26
CA VAL A 370 12.26 22.21 -4.41
C VAL A 370 12.69 22.23 -5.88
N ASN A 371 12.09 21.40 -6.72
CA ASN A 371 12.48 21.26 -8.13
C ASN A 371 11.55 22.02 -9.10
N GLY A 372 10.82 23.03 -8.62
CA GLY A 372 9.99 23.91 -9.47
C GLY A 372 8.83 23.19 -10.16
N GLY A 373 8.34 22.09 -9.57
CA GLY A 373 7.26 21.26 -10.10
C GLY A 373 7.72 19.96 -10.75
N ASP A 374 9.03 19.77 -10.99
CA ASP A 374 9.56 18.55 -11.58
C ASP A 374 9.79 17.46 -10.52
N VAL A 375 8.87 16.50 -10.46
CA VAL A 375 8.94 15.38 -9.52
C VAL A 375 9.82 14.23 -10.04
N TYR A 376 10.18 14.23 -11.32
CA TYR A 376 10.92 13.15 -11.98
C TYR A 376 12.39 13.46 -12.20
N ARG A 377 12.87 14.60 -11.71
CA ARG A 377 14.30 14.97 -11.73
C ARG A 377 15.17 13.81 -11.23
N ASP A 378 16.26 13.49 -11.90
CA ASP A 378 17.10 12.32 -11.55
C ASP A 378 18.03 12.52 -10.33
N THR A 379 18.08 13.73 -9.78
CA THR A 379 18.98 14.10 -8.68
C THR A 379 18.22 14.78 -7.56
N ALA A 380 18.58 14.47 -6.31
CA ALA A 380 18.18 15.23 -5.13
C ALA A 380 19.34 16.14 -4.73
N GLY A 381 19.05 17.39 -4.38
CA GLY A 381 20.06 18.32 -3.87
C GLY A 381 19.92 18.54 -2.36
N LEU A 382 20.92 19.22 -1.76
CA LEU A 382 20.99 19.51 -0.32
C LEU A 382 19.66 19.96 0.32
N THR A 383 18.90 20.84 -0.34
CA THR A 383 17.63 21.34 0.23
C THR A 383 16.55 20.25 0.29
N GLU A 384 16.45 19.43 -0.76
CA GLU A 384 15.50 18.31 -0.82
C GLU A 384 15.86 17.26 0.25
N THR A 385 17.12 16.83 0.29
CA THR A 385 17.62 15.86 1.28
C THR A 385 17.42 16.35 2.71
N ALA A 386 17.71 17.64 2.97
CA ALA A 386 17.52 18.25 4.28
C ALA A 386 16.05 18.24 4.75
N LEU A 387 15.13 18.61 3.86
CA LEU A 387 13.69 18.61 4.14
C LEU A 387 13.17 17.17 4.34
N GLN A 388 13.61 16.22 3.53
CA GLN A 388 13.23 14.80 3.68
C GLN A 388 13.70 14.23 5.03
N VAL A 389 14.92 14.54 5.47
CA VAL A 389 15.42 14.14 6.79
C VAL A 389 14.60 14.79 7.91
N CYS A 390 14.33 16.09 7.82
CA CYS A 390 13.50 16.80 8.81
C CYS A 390 12.11 16.18 8.93
N VAL A 391 11.43 15.96 7.80
CA VAL A 391 10.08 15.42 7.80
C VAL A 391 10.06 13.96 8.25
N ALA A 392 11.04 13.14 7.85
CA ALA A 392 11.16 11.77 8.35
C ALA A 392 11.32 11.72 9.88
N LEU A 393 12.15 12.60 10.47
CA LEU A 393 12.29 12.72 11.92
C LEU A 393 10.99 13.21 12.58
N ALA A 394 10.32 14.21 12.00
CA ALA A 394 9.05 14.72 12.53
C ALA A 394 7.95 13.65 12.53
N MET A 395 7.82 12.90 11.44
CA MET A 395 6.88 11.77 11.33
C MET A 395 7.25 10.64 12.29
N ALA A 396 8.54 10.34 12.47
CA ALA A 396 9.00 9.36 13.45
C ALA A 396 8.60 9.77 14.88
N ILE A 397 8.76 11.05 15.25
CA ILE A 397 8.29 11.58 16.55
C ILE A 397 6.78 11.41 16.69
N GLY A 398 6.02 11.76 15.65
CA GLY A 398 4.56 11.60 15.62
C GLY A 398 4.13 10.15 15.82
N LEU A 399 4.76 9.22 15.11
CA LEU A 399 4.48 7.79 15.23
C LEU A 399 4.95 7.19 16.55
N GLU A 400 6.03 7.67 17.15
CA GLU A 400 6.43 7.25 18.50
C GLU A 400 5.36 7.63 19.52
N ARG A 401 4.80 8.83 19.44
CA ARG A 401 3.69 9.26 20.30
C ARG A 401 2.42 8.44 20.03
N LEU A 402 2.12 8.16 18.77
CA LEU A 402 0.95 7.39 18.38
C LEU A 402 1.07 5.93 18.81
N ARG A 403 2.26 5.33 18.69
CA ARG A 403 2.59 3.97 19.14
C ARG A 403 2.26 3.78 20.62
N ILE A 404 2.67 4.72 21.48
CA ILE A 404 2.37 4.66 22.92
C ILE A 404 0.86 4.63 23.17
N ARG A 405 0.10 5.46 22.43
CA ARG A 405 -1.36 5.54 22.59
C ARG A 405 -2.10 4.33 22.03
N THR A 406 -1.59 3.74 20.96
CA THR A 406 -2.34 2.75 20.15
C THR A 406 -1.88 1.31 20.33
N GLY A 407 -0.65 1.09 20.82
CA GLY A 407 -0.04 -0.24 20.93
C GLY A 407 0.22 -0.94 19.58
N SER A 408 0.01 -0.26 18.43
CA SER A 408 0.08 -0.90 17.11
C SER A 408 1.50 -1.29 16.73
N ILE A 409 1.65 -2.54 16.28
CA ILE A 409 2.89 -3.06 15.71
C ILE A 409 3.28 -2.25 14.46
N VAL A 410 2.31 -1.81 13.66
CA VAL A 410 2.57 -1.05 12.43
C VAL A 410 3.08 0.35 12.74
N HIS A 411 2.51 1.03 13.74
CA HIS A 411 3.03 2.33 14.19
C HIS A 411 4.45 2.19 14.75
N ASN A 412 4.74 1.08 15.45
CA ASN A 412 6.09 0.78 15.93
C ASN A 412 7.09 0.55 14.79
N PHE A 413 6.75 -0.27 13.80
CA PHE A 413 7.61 -0.51 12.64
C PHE A 413 7.79 0.77 11.82
N GLY A 414 6.72 1.53 11.58
CA GLY A 414 6.77 2.80 10.86
C GLY A 414 7.68 3.83 11.52
N ALA A 415 7.62 3.98 12.85
CA ALA A 415 8.51 4.87 13.60
C ALA A 415 9.99 4.45 13.44
N VAL A 416 10.29 3.15 13.55
CA VAL A 416 11.65 2.64 13.40
C VAL A 416 12.16 2.82 11.97
N LEU A 417 11.33 2.50 10.97
CA LEU A 417 11.69 2.60 9.55
C LEU A 417 12.00 4.05 9.16
N LEU A 418 11.17 5.01 9.58
CA LEU A 418 11.41 6.43 9.32
C LEU A 418 12.63 6.97 10.06
N THR A 419 12.88 6.50 11.28
CA THR A 419 14.10 6.86 12.01
C THR A 419 15.34 6.30 11.32
N ALA A 420 15.29 5.06 10.84
CA ALA A 420 16.38 4.43 10.10
C ALA A 420 16.63 5.14 8.77
N PHE A 421 15.57 5.46 8.01
CA PHE A 421 15.65 6.27 6.80
C PHE A 421 16.29 7.63 7.08
N ALA A 422 15.81 8.37 8.09
CA ALA A 422 16.35 9.67 8.45
C ALA A 422 17.84 9.58 8.83
N GLY A 423 18.24 8.55 9.58
CA GLY A 423 19.64 8.32 9.93
C GLY A 423 20.51 8.01 8.70
N LEU A 424 20.05 7.14 7.81
CA LEU A 424 20.77 6.81 6.57
C LEU A 424 20.87 8.01 5.64
N ALA A 425 19.78 8.77 5.44
CA ALA A 425 19.76 9.97 4.63
C ALA A 425 20.60 11.10 5.24
N ALA A 426 20.68 11.21 6.57
CA ALA A 426 21.58 12.15 7.23
C ALA A 426 23.06 11.76 7.04
N VAL A 427 23.39 10.48 7.14
CA VAL A 427 24.75 10.00 6.92
C VAL A 427 25.11 10.11 5.45
N PHE A 428 24.50 9.31 4.58
CA PHE A 428 24.88 9.22 3.17
C PHE A 428 24.49 10.45 2.36
N GLY A 429 23.34 11.05 2.63
CA GLY A 429 22.91 12.27 1.96
C GLY A 429 23.68 13.47 2.48
N LEU A 430 23.32 13.97 3.68
CA LEU A 430 23.84 15.24 4.18
C LEU A 430 25.36 15.23 4.43
N LEU A 431 25.90 14.20 5.11
CA LEU A 431 27.34 14.19 5.47
C LEU A 431 28.27 13.81 4.32
N PHE A 432 27.77 13.17 3.25
CA PHE A 432 28.60 12.71 2.11
C PHE A 432 28.17 13.29 0.76
N LEU A 433 27.00 12.91 0.24
CA LEU A 433 26.59 13.21 -1.14
C LEU A 433 26.26 14.70 -1.35
N ASP A 434 25.58 15.31 -0.39
CA ASP A 434 25.12 16.71 -0.45
C ASP A 434 25.95 17.63 0.47
N ASN A 435 27.17 17.21 0.83
CA ASN A 435 27.99 17.97 1.75
C ASN A 435 28.65 19.18 1.04
N PRO A 436 28.34 20.43 1.42
CA PRO A 436 28.87 21.62 0.74
C PRO A 436 30.37 21.86 0.97
N ALA A 437 30.99 21.19 1.96
CA ALA A 437 32.44 21.24 2.12
C ALA A 437 33.18 20.30 1.15
N ILE A 438 32.51 19.29 0.61
CA ILE A 438 33.08 18.31 -0.33
C ILE A 438 32.74 18.72 -1.77
N TRP A 439 31.49 19.14 -2.01
CA TRP A 439 30.97 19.44 -3.33
C TRP A 439 30.73 20.93 -3.51
N PRO A 440 30.92 21.48 -4.73
CA PRO A 440 30.76 22.90 -5.02
C PRO A 440 29.27 23.29 -5.06
N ILE A 441 28.64 23.31 -3.90
CA ILE A 441 27.23 23.67 -3.71
C ILE A 441 27.18 25.11 -3.22
N ALA A 442 26.47 25.96 -3.95
CA ALA A 442 26.27 27.35 -3.54
C ALA A 442 25.26 27.42 -2.40
N ILE A 443 25.68 27.96 -1.25
CA ILE A 443 24.82 28.19 -0.10
C ILE A 443 24.20 29.59 -0.19
N GLY A 444 22.91 29.71 0.16
CA GLY A 444 22.10 30.93 0.06
C GLY A 444 22.54 32.10 0.96
N HIS A 445 21.66 32.59 1.84
CA HIS A 445 22.00 33.70 2.75
C HIS A 445 23.07 33.33 3.79
N GLU A 446 23.54 34.29 4.58
CA GLU A 446 24.59 34.05 5.57
C GLU A 446 24.12 33.17 6.73
N PHE A 447 23.02 33.52 7.43
CA PHE A 447 22.57 32.82 8.65
C PHE A 447 21.33 31.92 8.45
N ILE A 448 20.36 32.35 7.62
CA ILE A 448 19.18 31.55 7.30
C ILE A 448 19.43 30.88 5.95
N ASN A 449 20.05 29.71 6.01
CA ASN A 449 20.62 29.06 4.85
C ASN A 449 20.33 27.55 4.83
N GLN A 450 20.81 26.87 3.80
CA GLN A 450 20.61 25.43 3.61
C GLN A 450 21.40 24.58 4.63
N ILE A 451 22.45 25.13 5.25
CA ILE A 451 23.22 24.47 6.31
C ILE A 451 22.38 24.43 7.61
N LEU A 452 21.70 25.52 7.95
CA LEU A 452 20.75 25.55 9.07
C LEU A 452 19.65 24.49 8.88
N LEU A 453 19.08 24.42 7.67
CA LEU A 453 18.05 23.45 7.30
C LEU A 453 18.57 22.01 7.25
N GLY A 454 19.79 21.79 6.76
CA GLY A 454 20.38 20.46 6.59
C GLY A 454 21.03 19.89 7.85
N TYR A 455 21.49 20.72 8.78
CA TYR A 455 22.29 20.25 9.91
C TYR A 455 21.68 20.64 11.26
N ALA A 456 21.34 21.92 11.45
CA ALA A 456 20.80 22.37 12.74
C ALA A 456 19.37 21.85 13.00
N MET A 457 18.47 21.98 12.02
CA MET A 457 17.08 21.51 12.16
C MET A 457 16.99 19.98 12.40
N PRO A 458 17.66 19.13 11.59
CA PRO A 458 17.77 17.70 11.85
C PRO A 458 18.40 17.37 13.20
N ALA A 459 19.42 18.12 13.65
CA ALA A 459 20.01 17.92 14.97
C ALA A 459 18.99 18.14 16.10
N VAL A 460 18.21 19.22 16.03
CA VAL A 460 17.15 19.50 17.02
C VAL A 460 16.07 18.42 16.97
N LEU A 461 15.61 18.03 15.77
CA LEU A 461 14.58 17.00 15.62
C LEU A 461 15.06 15.62 16.10
N ALA A 462 16.30 15.24 15.79
CA ALA A 462 16.90 14.01 16.29
C ALA A 462 17.03 14.05 17.82
N LEU A 463 17.42 15.18 18.41
CA LEU A 463 17.46 15.33 19.86
C LEU A 463 16.06 15.19 20.50
N LEU A 464 15.04 15.82 19.91
CA LEU A 464 13.65 15.68 20.35
C LEU A 464 13.14 14.24 20.23
N LEU A 465 13.47 13.55 19.15
CA LEU A 465 13.16 12.12 18.97
C LEU A 465 13.87 11.27 20.04
N SER A 466 15.14 11.55 20.30
CA SER A 466 15.92 10.87 21.33
C SER A 466 15.32 11.02 22.73
N TYR A 467 14.76 12.18 23.04
CA TYR A 467 14.00 12.40 24.28
C TYR A 467 12.65 11.67 24.26
N ALA A 468 11.94 11.69 23.13
CA ALA A 468 10.64 11.03 23.00
C ALA A 468 10.72 9.51 23.22
N VAL A 469 11.84 8.88 22.84
CA VAL A 469 12.05 7.42 23.01
C VAL A 469 12.79 7.04 24.30
N ALA A 470 13.32 8.01 25.04
CA ALA A 470 14.02 7.76 26.29
C ALA A 470 13.09 7.14 27.33
N GLY A 471 13.53 6.05 27.97
CA GLY A 471 12.72 5.30 28.94
C GLY A 471 11.64 4.40 28.33
N GLN A 472 11.38 4.50 27.03
CA GLN A 472 10.40 3.67 26.32
C GLN A 472 11.03 2.65 25.37
N ARG A 473 12.26 2.93 24.91
CA ARG A 473 13.08 2.03 24.10
C ARG A 473 14.42 1.78 24.80
N SER A 474 15.18 0.82 24.28
CA SER A 474 16.54 0.54 24.73
C SER A 474 17.39 1.81 24.77
N ALA A 475 18.20 1.95 25.81
CA ALA A 475 19.11 3.09 25.99
C ALA A 475 20.06 3.25 24.78
N TYR A 476 20.47 2.15 24.16
CA TYR A 476 21.31 2.17 22.95
C TYR A 476 20.63 2.89 21.79
N TYR A 477 19.34 2.61 21.54
CA TYR A 477 18.58 3.24 20.47
C TYR A 477 18.38 4.75 20.70
N ALA A 478 18.07 5.16 21.94
CA ALA A 478 17.97 6.57 22.26
C ALA A 478 19.34 7.27 22.11
N ASN A 479 20.41 6.64 22.60
CA ASN A 479 21.77 7.20 22.58
C ASN A 479 22.36 7.30 21.17
N SER A 480 22.07 6.37 20.27
CA SER A 480 22.51 6.49 18.87
C SER A 480 21.87 7.69 18.17
N ILE A 481 20.59 7.96 18.42
CA ILE A 481 19.90 9.14 17.87
C ILE A 481 20.47 10.43 18.48
N ALA A 482 20.78 10.45 19.78
CA ALA A 482 21.44 11.60 20.41
C ALA A 482 22.86 11.83 19.86
N ALA A 483 23.60 10.76 19.58
CA ALA A 483 24.91 10.86 18.95
C ALA A 483 24.80 11.43 17.53
N ALA A 484 23.82 10.99 16.73
CA ALA A 484 23.53 11.56 15.43
C ALA A 484 23.17 13.07 15.53
N ALA A 485 22.35 13.45 16.51
CA ALA A 485 22.04 14.85 16.77
C ALA A 485 23.29 15.68 17.09
N LEU A 486 24.21 15.15 17.88
CA LEU A 486 25.47 15.80 18.23
C LEU A 486 26.39 15.97 17.01
N ILE A 487 26.52 14.94 16.18
CA ILE A 487 27.31 14.97 14.95
C ILE A 487 26.75 16.04 13.99
N LEU A 488 25.44 16.07 13.79
CA LEU A 488 24.78 17.06 12.94
C LEU A 488 24.94 18.48 13.49
N ALA A 489 24.86 18.67 14.82
CA ALA A 489 25.08 19.98 15.45
C ALA A 489 26.53 20.47 15.29
N LEU A 490 27.52 19.59 15.46
CA LEU A 490 28.92 19.93 15.19
C LEU A 490 29.17 20.18 13.70
N GLY A 491 28.53 19.41 12.82
CA GLY A 491 28.53 19.63 11.38
C GLY A 491 28.00 21.01 11.01
N TYR A 492 26.88 21.42 11.59
CA TYR A 492 26.32 22.78 11.43
C TYR A 492 27.33 23.84 11.83
N VAL A 493 27.87 23.79 13.06
CA VAL A 493 28.83 24.81 13.56
C VAL A 493 30.05 24.90 12.64
N THR A 494 30.56 23.75 12.18
CA THR A 494 31.74 23.70 11.32
C THR A 494 31.44 24.28 9.93
N LEU A 495 30.36 23.86 9.29
CA LEU A 495 30.00 24.35 7.96
C LEU A 495 29.61 25.83 7.96
N GLU A 496 28.95 26.30 9.03
CA GLU A 496 28.57 27.70 9.17
C GLU A 496 29.79 28.61 9.33
N ILE A 497 30.79 28.21 10.13
CA ILE A 497 32.05 28.95 10.22
C ILE A 497 32.73 29.01 8.85
N ARG A 498 32.81 27.87 8.14
CA ARG A 498 33.39 27.82 6.80
C ARG A 498 32.66 28.76 5.84
N ARG A 499 31.33 28.78 5.92
CA ARG A 499 30.47 29.68 5.13
C ARG A 499 30.76 31.15 5.41
N LEU A 500 30.97 31.53 6.66
CA LEU A 500 31.28 32.93 7.03
C LEU A 500 32.66 33.38 6.53
N TYR A 501 33.64 32.48 6.43
CA TYR A 501 34.98 32.81 5.93
C TYR A 501 35.09 32.80 4.39
N HIS A 502 34.43 31.84 3.72
CA HIS A 502 34.59 31.62 2.26
C HIS A 502 33.39 32.09 1.42
N GLY A 503 32.28 32.48 2.06
CA GLY A 503 31.06 32.95 1.41
C GLY A 503 30.33 31.84 0.63
N PRO A 504 29.61 32.22 -0.47
CA PRO A 504 29.20 31.40 -1.61
C PRO A 504 29.29 29.88 -1.52
N VAL A 505 30.53 29.45 -1.69
CA VAL A 505 30.91 28.12 -2.13
C VAL A 505 32.05 27.68 -1.22
N LEU A 506 31.78 26.70 -0.37
CA LEU A 506 32.70 26.32 0.72
C LEU A 506 33.92 25.52 0.22
N THR A 507 33.91 25.04 -1.03
CA THR A 507 35.05 24.29 -1.60
C THR A 507 36.18 25.20 -2.07
N HIS A 508 35.95 26.50 -2.17
CA HIS A 508 36.97 27.47 -2.59
C HIS A 508 37.79 27.93 -1.39
N GLY A 509 39.06 28.28 -1.63
CA GLY A 509 39.93 28.88 -0.62
C GLY A 509 40.61 27.88 0.32
N ALA A 510 41.87 28.17 0.66
CA ALA A 510 42.60 27.41 1.67
C ALA A 510 42.11 27.80 3.07
N THR A 511 42.07 26.83 3.98
CA THR A 511 41.70 27.08 5.39
C THR A 511 42.79 27.92 6.06
N GLY A 512 42.45 29.16 6.42
CA GLY A 512 43.38 30.09 7.07
C GLY A 512 43.54 29.84 8.57
N GLY A 513 44.58 30.42 9.19
CA GLY A 513 44.82 30.29 10.63
C GLY A 513 43.66 30.81 11.49
N ALA A 514 43.11 31.99 11.14
CA ALA A 514 41.97 32.57 11.86
C ALA A 514 40.72 31.67 11.82
N GLU A 515 40.40 31.10 10.65
CA GLU A 515 39.32 30.12 10.48
C GLU A 515 39.59 28.88 11.34
N GLN A 516 40.82 28.35 11.29
CA GLN A 516 41.24 27.17 12.04
C GLN A 516 41.05 27.35 13.56
N TYR A 517 41.45 28.49 14.13
CA TYR A 517 41.23 28.80 15.54
C TYR A 517 39.75 29.02 15.88
N THR A 518 38.98 29.60 14.95
CA THR A 518 37.54 29.82 15.14
C THR A 518 36.80 28.49 15.32
N TYR A 519 37.16 27.44 14.58
CA TYR A 519 36.61 26.09 14.79
C TYR A 519 36.81 25.60 16.23
N SER A 520 38.04 25.72 16.76
CA SER A 520 38.35 25.25 18.13
C SER A 520 37.61 26.05 19.19
N ILE A 521 37.57 27.37 19.06
CA ILE A 521 36.86 28.25 20.00
C ILE A 521 35.36 27.93 19.98
N ALA A 522 34.78 27.78 18.79
CA ALA A 522 33.36 27.49 18.65
C ALA A 522 32.99 26.09 19.18
N TRP A 523 33.79 25.06 18.90
CA TRP A 523 33.57 23.72 19.43
C TRP A 523 33.71 23.68 20.96
N LEU A 524 34.69 24.40 21.52
CA LEU A 524 34.85 24.53 22.96
C LEU A 524 33.64 25.23 23.59
N ALA A 525 33.23 26.37 23.01
CA ALA A 525 32.05 27.11 23.46
C ALA A 525 30.78 26.25 23.41
N PHE A 526 30.59 25.49 22.33
CA PHE A 526 29.50 24.54 22.18
C PHE A 526 29.55 23.43 23.25
N GLY A 527 30.72 22.84 23.50
CA GLY A 527 30.92 21.86 24.57
C GLY A 527 30.63 22.41 25.97
N VAL A 528 31.08 23.63 26.28
CA VAL A 528 30.79 24.32 27.54
C VAL A 528 29.30 24.63 27.68
N ALA A 529 28.64 25.08 26.61
CA ALA A 529 27.20 25.31 26.61
C ALA A 529 26.42 24.01 26.88
N LEU A 530 26.81 22.90 26.23
CA LEU A 530 26.24 21.57 26.50
C LEU A 530 26.44 21.12 27.95
N LEU A 531 27.62 21.41 28.54
CA LEU A 531 27.88 21.11 29.95
C LEU A 531 26.97 21.93 30.86
N GLY A 532 26.82 23.23 30.59
CA GLY A 532 25.89 24.11 31.30
C GLY A 532 24.45 23.60 31.24
N ILE A 533 23.97 23.22 30.05
CA ILE A 533 22.66 22.59 29.85
C ILE A 533 22.56 21.28 30.63
N GLY A 534 23.60 20.43 30.61
CA GLY A 534 23.65 19.17 31.35
C GLY A 534 23.62 19.33 32.86
N ILE A 535 24.10 20.46 33.39
CA ILE A 535 24.02 20.83 34.81
C ILE A 535 22.61 21.34 35.13
N VAL A 536 22.10 22.33 34.39
CA VAL A 536 20.79 22.95 34.64
C VAL A 536 19.65 21.94 34.47
N ALA A 537 19.70 21.10 33.44
CA ALA A 537 18.70 20.07 33.17
C ALA A 537 18.97 18.74 33.91
N ASN A 538 20.03 18.66 34.74
CA ASN A 538 20.47 17.43 35.44
C ASN A 538 20.61 16.20 34.50
N SER A 539 20.97 16.41 33.23
CA SER A 539 21.03 15.38 32.18
C SER A 539 22.43 14.78 32.08
N GLU A 540 22.57 13.49 32.41
CA GLU A 540 23.84 12.77 32.27
C GLU A 540 24.30 12.65 30.82
N ARG A 541 23.34 12.43 29.91
CA ARG A 541 23.59 12.31 28.47
C ARG A 541 24.22 13.59 27.90
N ALA A 542 23.73 14.76 28.33
CA ALA A 542 24.29 16.05 27.93
C ALA A 542 25.70 16.28 28.49
N ARG A 543 25.97 15.85 29.73
CA ARG A 543 27.31 15.94 30.35
C ARG A 543 28.34 15.01 29.69
N LEU A 544 27.92 13.84 29.23
CA LEU A 544 28.78 12.92 28.47
C LEU A 544 29.03 13.45 27.06
N ALA A 545 28.00 13.98 26.40
CA ALA A 545 28.14 14.65 25.11
C ALA A 545 29.11 15.85 25.20
N SER A 546 28.98 16.70 26.22
CA SER A 546 29.91 17.81 26.44
C SER A 546 31.34 17.31 26.68
N ALA A 547 31.52 16.23 27.43
CA ALA A 547 32.85 15.65 27.68
C ALA A 547 33.51 15.21 26.37
N ALA A 548 32.74 14.53 25.51
CA ALA A 548 33.22 14.08 24.20
C ALA A 548 33.62 15.27 23.31
N VAL A 549 32.78 16.32 23.23
CA VAL A 549 33.08 17.52 22.42
C VAL A 549 34.31 18.25 22.95
N ILE A 550 34.41 18.43 24.26
CA ILE A 550 35.54 19.12 24.89
C ILE A 550 36.82 18.32 24.66
N ALA A 551 36.80 17.00 24.86
CA ALA A 551 37.95 16.13 24.60
C ALA A 551 38.38 16.16 23.13
N LEU A 552 37.42 16.09 22.20
CA LEU A 552 37.66 16.25 20.75
C LEU A 552 38.32 17.60 20.45
N THR A 553 37.82 18.68 21.05
CA THR A 553 38.32 20.04 20.83
C THR A 553 39.74 20.21 21.35
N ILE A 554 40.03 19.68 22.55
CA ILE A 554 41.38 19.67 23.13
C ILE A 554 42.34 18.88 22.23
N GLY A 555 41.93 17.68 21.80
CA GLY A 555 42.73 16.86 20.91
C GLY A 555 43.03 17.57 19.59
N LYS A 556 42.03 18.21 18.99
CA LYS A 556 42.18 19.01 17.76
C LYS A 556 43.10 20.21 17.97
N ALA A 557 42.95 20.95 19.08
CA ALA A 557 43.82 22.09 19.40
C ALA A 557 45.28 21.67 19.56
N PHE A 558 45.53 20.54 20.23
CA PHE A 558 46.89 20.03 20.43
C PHE A 558 47.52 19.48 19.14
N LEU A 559 46.78 18.66 18.39
CA LEU A 559 47.32 17.98 17.21
C LEU A 559 47.42 18.88 15.99
N ILE A 560 46.41 19.74 15.78
CA ILE A 560 46.31 20.55 14.55
C ILE A 560 46.73 21.99 14.83
N ASP A 561 46.12 22.67 15.80
CA ASP A 561 46.31 24.11 15.94
C ASP A 561 47.75 24.45 16.39
N MET A 562 48.33 23.64 17.28
CA MET A 562 49.71 23.83 17.72
C MET A 562 50.77 23.46 16.68
N SER A 563 50.41 22.65 15.67
CA SER A 563 51.33 22.32 14.57
C SER A 563 51.62 23.53 13.68
N THR A 564 50.72 24.53 13.67
CA THR A 564 50.84 25.75 12.87
C THR A 564 51.61 26.89 13.56
N LEU A 565 51.96 26.72 14.85
CA LEU A 565 52.60 27.77 15.67
C LEU A 565 54.11 27.56 15.81
N THR A 566 54.89 28.63 15.68
CA THR A 566 56.36 28.62 15.88
C THR A 566 56.78 29.39 17.14
N GLY A 567 57.92 29.00 17.73
CA GLY A 567 58.58 29.74 18.82
C GLY A 567 57.71 29.99 20.07
N ALA A 568 57.59 31.26 20.46
CA ALA A 568 56.95 31.70 21.70
C ALA A 568 55.42 31.50 21.73
N TYR A 569 54.72 31.64 20.59
CA TYR A 569 53.27 31.45 20.53
C TYR A 569 52.84 30.01 20.84
N ARG A 570 53.67 29.03 20.47
CA ARG A 570 53.44 27.63 20.81
C ARG A 570 53.57 27.40 22.32
N ALA A 571 54.59 27.99 22.97
CA ALA A 571 54.78 27.90 24.42
C ALA A 571 53.66 28.60 25.21
N LEU A 572 53.23 29.80 24.79
CA LEU A 572 52.09 30.50 25.39
C LEU A 572 50.78 29.72 25.20
N SER A 573 50.57 29.09 24.05
CA SER A 573 49.40 28.25 23.80
C SER A 573 49.39 26.99 24.68
N PHE A 574 50.54 26.39 24.98
CA PHE A 574 50.63 25.27 25.94
C PHE A 574 50.24 25.71 27.35
N MET A 575 50.72 26.88 27.80
CA MET A 575 50.31 27.44 29.09
C MET A 575 48.82 27.76 29.14
N GLY A 576 48.28 28.40 28.10
CA GLY A 576 46.85 28.72 28.00
C GLY A 576 45.96 27.47 27.97
N LEU A 577 46.30 26.47 27.16
CA LEU A 577 45.60 25.19 27.11
C LEU A 577 45.68 24.46 28.46
N GLY A 578 46.85 24.47 29.12
CA GLY A 578 47.04 23.91 30.45
C GLY A 578 46.11 24.54 31.49
N LEU A 579 45.97 25.87 31.48
CA LEU A 579 45.02 26.59 32.33
C LEU A 579 43.57 26.21 32.03
N VAL A 580 43.19 26.10 30.76
CA VAL A 580 41.84 25.68 30.35
C VAL A 580 41.55 24.24 30.80
N LEU A 581 42.51 23.33 30.67
CA LEU A 581 42.39 21.95 31.15
C LEU A 581 42.21 21.88 32.68
N VAL A 582 42.95 22.69 33.43
CA VAL A 582 42.78 22.80 34.89
C VAL A 582 41.40 23.33 35.23
N ALA A 583 40.92 24.39 34.57
CA ALA A 583 39.60 24.96 34.80
C ALA A 583 38.46 23.97 34.48
N ILE A 584 38.58 23.24 33.37
CA ILE A 584 37.60 22.21 32.97
C ILE A 584 37.67 21.01 33.92
N GLY A 585 38.86 20.53 34.27
CA GLY A 585 39.05 19.42 35.22
C GLY A 585 38.47 19.74 36.59
N TRP A 586 38.70 20.96 37.09
CA TRP A 586 38.08 21.48 38.31
C TRP A 586 36.55 21.53 38.21
N LEU A 587 36.01 22.00 37.09
CA LEU A 587 34.56 22.04 36.85
C LEU A 587 33.95 20.63 36.81
N TYR A 588 34.60 19.67 36.15
CA TYR A 588 34.16 18.27 36.08
C TYR A 588 34.19 17.58 37.44
N GLN A 589 35.26 17.75 38.23
CA GLN A 589 35.37 17.19 39.58
C GLN A 589 34.26 17.71 40.50
N ARG A 590 33.93 18.99 40.41
CA ARG A 590 32.85 19.60 41.21
C ARG A 590 31.46 19.06 40.86
N VAL A 591 31.26 18.53 39.65
CA VAL A 591 29.96 18.10 39.10
C VAL A 591 29.72 16.59 39.24
N LEU A 592 30.71 15.74 38.99
CA LEU A 592 30.54 14.27 39.06
C LEU A 592 30.56 13.70 40.48
N PHE A 593 31.33 14.29 41.40
CA PHE A 593 31.57 13.69 42.74
C PHE A 593 30.58 14.11 43.83
N ARG A 594 29.56 14.92 43.53
CA ARG A 594 28.60 15.41 44.55
C ARG A 594 27.41 14.47 44.83
N ARG A 595 27.41 13.23 44.32
CA ARG A 595 26.27 12.29 44.47
C ARG A 595 26.58 10.90 45.02
N GLN A 596 27.76 10.66 45.62
CA GLN A 596 27.94 9.50 46.48
C GLN A 596 27.55 9.86 47.91
N ARG A 597 26.26 9.68 48.24
CA ARG A 597 25.82 9.60 49.64
C ARG A 597 26.28 8.23 50.15
N PRO A 598 27.06 8.11 51.24
CA PRO A 598 27.46 6.82 51.76
C PRO A 598 26.21 5.97 52.07
N PRO A 599 26.23 4.65 51.82
CA PRO A 599 25.13 3.79 52.25
C PRO A 599 24.92 3.94 53.75
N ALA A 600 23.67 4.12 54.18
CA ALA A 600 23.34 4.18 55.59
C ALA A 600 23.87 2.91 56.27
N ALA A 601 24.64 3.10 57.35
CA ALA A 601 25.17 1.99 58.13
C ALA A 601 24.03 1.07 58.59
N PRO A 602 24.21 -0.26 58.57
CA PRO A 602 23.19 -1.17 59.08
C PRO A 602 22.92 -0.84 60.55
N VAL A 603 21.68 -0.54 60.88
CA VAL A 603 21.23 -0.45 62.28
C VAL A 603 21.30 -1.86 62.85
N THR A 604 22.33 -2.14 63.66
CA THR A 604 22.36 -3.31 64.51
C THR A 604 21.27 -3.17 65.56
N GLN A 605 20.22 -4.00 65.47
CA GLN A 605 19.31 -4.20 66.60
C GLN A 605 20.08 -4.94 67.71
N PRO A 606 20.13 -4.43 68.95
CA PRO A 606 20.63 -5.18 70.08
C PRO A 606 19.60 -6.24 70.47
N GLY A 607 20.01 -7.51 70.51
CA GLY A 607 19.15 -8.62 70.86
C GLY A 607 18.81 -8.67 72.36
N ALA A 608 17.52 -8.88 72.65
CA ALA A 608 16.96 -9.72 73.72
C ALA A 608 15.43 -9.66 73.63
#